data_AF-A0A8D8ZDE0-F1
#
_entry.id   AF-A0A8D8ZDE0-F1
#
_cell.length_a   1.000
_cell.length_b   1.000
_cell.length_c   1.000
_cell.angle_alpha   90.00
_cell.angle_beta   90.00
_cell.angle_gamma   90.00
#
_symmetry.space_group_name_H-M   'P 1'
#
loop_
_entity.id
_entity.type
_entity.pdbx_description
1 polymer ?
#
loop_
_entity_poly.entity_id
_entity_poly.type
_entity_poly.pdbx_seq_one_letter_code
_entity_poly.pdbx_strand_id
1 'polypeptide(L)'
;MLLDLLLHPKCAELYEISSYRQQELLKLEKHLHEIIIDQFPALQTFRQWFAQLKMTSGRNVAANPLIVEIETAGSIHDKLDRADWPAIVDKSVAMLNSPEYLSEIAVKHSDVYLDFEKYYIEGMKDRKKGKDGQDGSKEGHLCGTCAETAKFRCSRCKDVWYCNKTCQMKDWELHRKYCSV
;
A
#
# COMPACT_ATOMS: atom_id res chain seq x y z
N MET A 1 -13.07 5.55 12.21
CA MET A 1 -13.63 6.86 12.64
C MET A 1 -12.85 8.05 12.11
N LEU A 2 -11.66 8.39 12.63
CA LEU A 2 -10.89 9.54 12.11
C LEU A 2 -10.38 9.32 10.68
N LEU A 3 -9.91 8.11 10.40
CA LEU A 3 -9.44 7.72 9.07
C LEU A 3 -10.55 7.85 8.02
N ASP A 4 -11.74 7.35 8.33
CA ASP A 4 -12.90 7.45 7.45
C ASP A 4 -13.31 8.91 7.24
N LEU A 5 -13.29 9.72 8.29
CA LEU A 5 -13.62 11.13 8.21
C LEU A 5 -12.62 11.92 7.35
N LEU A 6 -11.33 11.60 7.40
CA LEU A 6 -10.30 12.30 6.62
C LEU A 6 -10.23 11.82 5.15
N LEU A 7 -10.51 10.55 4.91
CA LEU A 7 -10.43 9.93 3.58
C LEU A 7 -11.74 10.05 2.78
N HIS A 8 -12.88 10.33 3.42
CA HIS A 8 -14.14 10.42 2.72
C HIS A 8 -14.23 11.71 1.89
N PRO A 9 -14.50 11.64 0.57
CA PRO A 9 -14.44 12.80 -0.33
C PRO A 9 -15.43 13.90 0.05
N LYS A 10 -16.59 13.55 0.60
CA LYS A 10 -17.58 14.54 1.07
C LYS A 10 -17.12 15.31 2.32
N CYS A 11 -16.29 14.71 3.17
CA CYS A 11 -15.79 15.37 4.37
C CYS A 11 -14.75 16.44 4.05
N ALA A 12 -14.03 16.27 2.93
CA ALA A 12 -13.10 17.28 2.41
C ALA A 12 -13.79 18.60 2.00
N GLU A 13 -15.08 18.55 1.64
CA GLU A 13 -15.88 19.72 1.29
C GLU A 13 -16.43 20.45 2.52
N LEU A 14 -16.58 19.73 3.63
CA LEU A 14 -17.22 20.22 4.85
C LEU A 14 -16.20 20.65 5.92
N TYR A 15 -14.98 20.11 5.89
CA TYR A 15 -13.95 20.38 6.89
C TYR A 15 -12.78 21.17 6.30
N GLU A 16 -12.60 22.41 6.76
CA GLU A 16 -11.49 23.24 6.32
C GLU A 16 -10.17 22.70 6.89
N ILE A 17 -9.24 22.38 5.99
CA ILE A 17 -7.86 22.09 6.34
C ILE A 17 -7.07 23.40 6.19
N SER A 18 -6.98 24.15 7.30
CA SER A 18 -6.13 25.33 7.39
C SER A 18 -4.64 24.93 7.27
N SER A 19 -3.78 25.90 6.91
CA SER A 19 -2.33 25.68 6.85
C SER A 19 -1.74 25.13 8.17
N TYR A 20 -2.27 25.58 9.31
CA TYR A 20 -1.90 25.07 10.63
C TYR A 20 -2.30 23.60 10.82
N ARG A 21 -3.56 23.24 10.53
CA ARG A 21 -4.04 21.85 10.64
C ARG A 21 -3.31 20.94 9.67
N GLN A 22 -3.02 21.42 8.47
CA GLN A 22 -2.22 20.72 7.47
C GLN A 22 -0.85 20.36 8.04
N GLN A 23 -0.15 21.32 8.67
CA GLN A 23 1.16 21.07 9.27
C GLN A 23 1.08 20.07 10.44
N GLU A 24 0.08 20.16 11.30
CA GLU A 24 -0.13 19.18 12.39
C GLU A 24 -0.39 17.78 11.84
N LEU A 25 -1.26 17.65 10.83
CA LEU A 25 -1.58 16.38 10.19
C LEU A 25 -0.33 15.77 9.54
N LEU A 26 0.49 16.57 8.86
CA LEU A 26 1.73 16.10 8.22
C LEU A 26 2.75 15.55 9.23
N LYS A 27 2.69 15.94 10.52
CA LYS A 27 3.53 15.31 11.54
C LYS A 27 3.22 13.83 11.75
N LEU A 28 2.01 13.37 11.41
CA LEU A 28 1.62 11.96 11.54
C LEU A 28 2.28 11.08 10.48
N GLU A 29 2.64 11.65 9.32
CA GLU A 29 3.28 10.91 8.22
C GLU A 29 4.58 10.23 8.68
N LYS A 30 5.33 10.85 9.58
CA LYS A 30 6.58 10.28 10.11
C LYS A 30 6.37 8.96 10.86
N HIS A 31 5.15 8.66 11.30
CA HIS A 31 4.81 7.42 11.98
C HIS A 31 4.32 6.32 11.02
N LEU A 32 4.06 6.65 9.74
CA LEU A 32 3.73 5.68 8.69
C LEU A 32 5.01 5.15 8.03
N HIS A 33 5.76 4.35 8.77
CA HIS A 33 6.91 3.62 8.23
C HIS A 33 6.46 2.45 7.34
N GLU A 34 7.32 2.02 6.42
CA GLU A 34 7.03 0.90 5.51
C GLU A 34 6.64 -0.38 6.26
N ILE A 35 7.27 -0.64 7.41
CA ILE A 35 6.94 -1.80 8.27
C ILE A 35 5.49 -1.71 8.79
N ILE A 36 5.06 -0.53 9.24
CA ILE A 36 3.70 -0.32 9.75
C ILE A 36 2.68 -0.47 8.62
N ILE A 37 3.03 -0.04 7.41
CA ILE A 37 2.18 -0.19 6.22
C ILE A 37 2.09 -1.64 5.78
N ASP A 38 3.19 -2.39 5.86
CA ASP A 38 3.22 -3.82 5.54
C ASP A 38 2.34 -4.63 6.51
N GLN A 39 2.43 -4.31 7.80
CA GLN A 39 1.57 -4.92 8.82
C GLN A 39 0.11 -4.46 8.76
N PHE A 40 -0.14 -3.22 8.29
CA PHE A 40 -1.48 -2.65 8.18
C PHE A 40 -1.69 -1.99 6.79
N PRO A 41 -1.96 -2.78 5.74
CA PRO A 41 -2.08 -2.28 4.36
C PRO A 41 -3.15 -1.20 4.18
N ALA A 42 -4.18 -1.18 5.04
CA ALA A 42 -5.21 -0.14 5.06
C ALA A 42 -4.64 1.29 5.26
N LEU A 43 -3.47 1.42 5.89
CA LEU A 43 -2.79 2.70 6.11
C LEU A 43 -2.09 3.23 4.85
N GLN A 44 -1.93 2.41 3.80
CA GLN A 44 -1.32 2.86 2.53
C GLN A 44 -2.13 3.98 1.88
N THR A 45 -3.46 3.89 1.93
CA THR A 45 -4.36 4.94 1.45
C THR A 45 -4.15 6.25 2.22
N PHE A 46 -3.84 6.16 3.51
CA PHE A 46 -3.53 7.32 4.35
C PHE A 46 -2.19 7.96 3.98
N ARG A 47 -1.16 7.16 3.65
CA ARG A 47 0.10 7.68 3.11
C ARG A 47 -0.09 8.41 1.78
N GLN A 48 -0.92 7.86 0.89
CA GLN A 48 -1.27 8.51 -0.38
C GLN A 48 -2.01 9.83 -0.17
N TRP A 49 -2.92 9.87 0.81
CA TRP A 49 -3.64 11.10 1.17
C TRP A 49 -2.70 12.18 1.71
N PHE A 50 -1.69 11.85 2.52
CA PHE A 50 -0.67 12.84 2.93
C PHE A 50 0.11 13.40 1.75
N ALA A 51 0.46 12.57 0.76
CA ALA A 51 1.12 13.05 -0.45
C ALA A 51 0.23 14.03 -1.22
N GLN A 52 -1.07 13.72 -1.37
CA GLN A 52 -2.05 14.63 -1.96
C GLN A 52 -2.21 15.92 -1.14
N LEU A 53 -2.18 15.81 0.18
CA LEU A 53 -2.31 16.94 1.08
C LEU A 53 -1.11 17.89 0.99
N LYS A 54 0.12 17.38 0.81
CA LYS A 54 1.30 18.22 0.56
C LYS A 54 1.21 19.01 -0.74
N MET A 55 0.56 18.43 -1.76
CA MET A 55 0.40 19.05 -3.08
C MET A 55 -0.76 20.05 -3.13
N THR A 56 -1.75 19.89 -2.25
CA THR A 56 -2.95 20.74 -2.24
C THR A 56 -2.81 21.81 -1.17
N SER A 57 -2.38 23.02 -1.54
CA SER A 57 -2.32 24.16 -0.61
C SER A 57 -3.69 24.79 -0.42
N GLY A 58 -4.31 24.58 0.74
CA GLY A 58 -5.55 25.23 1.16
C GLY A 58 -6.79 24.72 0.43
N ARG A 59 -7.78 24.23 1.18
CA ARG A 59 -9.12 23.94 0.67
C ARG A 59 -10.04 25.04 1.19
N ASN A 60 -10.53 25.89 0.29
CA ASN A 60 -11.53 26.91 0.66
C ASN A 60 -12.86 26.20 0.92
N VAL A 61 -13.30 26.20 2.18
CA VAL A 61 -14.62 25.73 2.57
C VAL A 61 -15.55 26.94 2.68
N ALA A 62 -16.82 26.75 2.31
CA ALA A 62 -17.85 27.78 2.47
C ALA A 62 -17.86 28.31 3.90
N ALA A 63 -18.09 29.62 4.09
CA ALA A 63 -18.08 30.23 5.42
C ALA A 63 -19.14 29.57 6.34
N ASN A 64 -18.68 28.99 7.45
CA ASN A 64 -19.49 28.40 8.54
C ASN A 64 -20.40 27.23 8.13
N PRO A 65 -19.87 26.07 7.72
CA PRO A 65 -20.69 24.87 7.64
C PRO A 65 -21.05 24.43 9.07
N LEU A 66 -22.33 24.20 9.34
CA LEU A 66 -22.77 23.55 10.57
C LEU A 66 -22.30 22.09 10.51
N ILE A 67 -21.18 21.79 11.17
CA ILE A 67 -20.67 20.41 11.29
C ILE A 67 -21.43 19.76 12.44
N VAL A 68 -22.43 18.95 12.11
CA VAL A 68 -23.10 18.07 13.07
C VAL A 68 -22.43 16.71 12.96
N GLU A 69 -21.62 16.35 13.96
CA GLU A 69 -21.18 14.98 14.14
C GLU A 69 -22.39 14.15 14.57
N ILE A 70 -23.03 13.50 13.61
CA ILE A 70 -24.04 12.48 13.91
C ILE A 70 -23.25 11.23 14.30
N GLU A 71 -23.10 11.00 15.60
CA GLU A 71 -22.65 9.72 16.09
C GLU A 71 -23.62 8.65 15.59
N THR A 72 -23.22 7.89 14.57
CA THR A 72 -23.87 6.61 14.23
C THR A 72 -23.69 5.56 15.33
N ALA A 73 -23.12 5.95 16.47
CA ALA A 73 -23.08 5.21 17.72
C ALA A 73 -24.43 4.56 17.99
N GLY A 74 -25.57 5.22 17.78
CA GLY A 74 -26.88 4.60 17.91
C GLY A 74 -27.06 3.34 17.04
N SER A 75 -26.70 3.38 15.75
CA SER A 75 -26.84 2.20 14.87
C SER A 75 -25.79 1.11 15.13
N ILE A 76 -24.60 1.48 15.58
CA ILE A 76 -23.52 0.53 15.88
C ILE A 76 -23.78 -0.12 17.24
N HIS A 77 -24.06 0.67 18.29
CA HIS A 77 -24.49 0.18 19.60
C HIS A 77 -25.75 -0.65 19.48
N ASP A 78 -26.76 -0.23 18.71
CA ASP A 78 -27.94 -1.05 18.46
C ASP A 78 -27.62 -2.41 17.85
N LYS A 79 -26.62 -2.48 16.95
CA LYS A 79 -26.20 -3.75 16.33
C LYS A 79 -25.37 -4.59 17.29
N LEU A 80 -24.53 -3.96 18.11
CA LEU A 80 -23.74 -4.62 19.16
C LEU A 80 -24.64 -5.13 20.29
N ASP A 81 -25.63 -4.36 20.72
CA ASP A 81 -26.58 -4.69 21.79
C ASP A 81 -27.57 -5.77 21.34
N ARG A 82 -27.89 -5.81 20.03
CA ARG A 82 -28.67 -6.89 19.41
C ARG A 82 -27.88 -8.17 19.15
N ALA A 83 -26.56 -8.15 19.28
CA ALA A 83 -25.73 -9.32 19.05
C ALA A 83 -25.61 -10.16 20.33
N ASP A 84 -25.84 -11.47 20.19
CA ASP A 84 -25.62 -12.44 21.27
C ASP A 84 -24.11 -12.70 21.43
N TRP A 85 -23.44 -11.81 22.16
CA TRP A 85 -22.01 -11.89 22.43
C TRP A 85 -21.59 -13.22 23.04
N PRO A 86 -22.29 -13.78 24.04
CA PRO A 86 -22.00 -15.13 24.54
C PRO A 86 -21.93 -16.19 23.43
N ALA A 87 -22.92 -16.27 22.55
CA ALA A 87 -22.93 -17.25 21.47
C ALA A 87 -21.81 -17.02 20.43
N ILE A 88 -21.48 -15.76 20.14
CA ILE A 88 -20.37 -15.41 19.25
C ILE A 88 -19.03 -15.81 19.88
N VAL A 89 -18.86 -15.55 21.17
CA VAL A 89 -17.65 -15.91 21.92
C VAL A 89 -17.51 -17.43 21.97
N ASP A 90 -18.55 -18.16 22.33
CA ASP A 90 -18.52 -19.62 22.39
C ASP A 90 -18.18 -20.24 21.03
N LYS A 91 -18.77 -19.71 19.94
CA LYS A 91 -18.44 -20.13 18.59
C LYS A 91 -16.99 -19.80 18.22
N SER A 92 -16.51 -18.62 18.57
CA SER A 92 -15.14 -18.19 18.28
C SER A 92 -14.13 -19.03 19.07
N VAL A 93 -14.42 -19.31 20.33
CA VAL A 93 -13.61 -20.17 21.21
C VAL A 93 -13.60 -21.61 20.69
N ALA A 94 -14.75 -22.14 20.26
CA ALA A 94 -14.82 -23.47 19.64
C ALA A 94 -14.00 -23.55 18.33
N MET A 95 -14.04 -22.50 17.51
CA MET A 95 -13.22 -22.43 16.29
C MET A 95 -11.73 -22.31 16.62
N LEU A 96 -11.34 -21.43 17.55
CA LEU A 96 -9.94 -21.22 17.94
C LEU A 96 -9.34 -22.41 18.70
N ASN A 97 -10.17 -23.21 19.39
CA ASN A 97 -9.71 -24.42 20.07
C ASN A 97 -9.70 -25.66 19.15
N SER A 98 -10.20 -25.57 17.91
CA SER A 98 -10.05 -26.63 16.92
C SER A 98 -8.63 -26.62 16.34
N PRO A 99 -7.83 -27.67 16.58
CA PRO A 99 -6.48 -27.75 16.04
C PRO A 99 -6.46 -27.83 14.51
N GLU A 100 -7.49 -28.42 13.89
CA GLU A 100 -7.65 -28.48 12.44
C GLU A 100 -7.84 -27.08 11.84
N TYR A 101 -8.74 -26.28 12.42
CA TYR A 101 -9.00 -24.91 11.98
C TYR A 101 -7.76 -24.01 12.15
N LEU A 102 -7.07 -24.13 13.28
CA LEU A 102 -5.81 -23.41 13.52
C LEU A 102 -4.74 -23.82 12.51
N SER A 103 -4.62 -25.11 12.19
CA SER A 103 -3.67 -25.59 11.18
C SER A 103 -4.00 -25.07 9.78
N GLU A 104 -5.28 -25.00 9.41
CA GLU A 104 -5.72 -24.47 8.12
C GLU A 104 -5.44 -22.97 8.01
N ILE A 105 -5.67 -22.19 9.06
CA ILE A 105 -5.31 -20.77 9.11
C ILE A 105 -3.80 -20.60 9.04
N ALA A 106 -3.05 -21.38 9.81
CA ALA A 106 -1.59 -21.31 9.82
C ALA A 106 -1.02 -21.64 8.44
N VAL A 107 -1.58 -22.62 7.73
CA VAL A 107 -1.22 -22.93 6.33
C VAL A 107 -1.61 -21.77 5.41
N LYS A 108 -2.82 -21.21 5.49
CA LYS A 108 -3.21 -20.05 4.65
C LYS A 108 -2.32 -18.83 4.89
N HIS A 109 -2.00 -18.54 6.16
CA HIS A 109 -1.06 -17.48 6.50
C HIS A 109 0.36 -17.81 6.02
N SER A 110 0.81 -19.05 6.22
CA SER A 110 2.10 -19.53 5.76
C SER A 110 2.20 -19.49 4.25
N ASP A 111 1.16 -19.82 3.49
CA ASP A 111 1.16 -19.76 2.03
C ASP A 111 1.32 -18.31 1.56
N VAL A 112 0.64 -17.36 2.19
CA VAL A 112 0.82 -15.93 1.89
C VAL A 112 2.27 -15.50 2.13
N TYR A 113 2.88 -15.87 3.27
CA TYR A 113 4.25 -15.49 3.58
C TYR A 113 5.32 -16.30 2.83
N LEU A 114 5.09 -17.58 2.55
CA LEU A 114 5.97 -18.45 1.79
C LEU A 114 5.96 -18.08 0.31
N ASP A 115 4.85 -17.56 -0.24
CA ASP A 115 4.87 -16.97 -1.58
C ASP A 115 5.84 -15.78 -1.62
N PHE A 116 5.78 -14.88 -0.63
CA PHE A 116 6.74 -13.78 -0.50
C PHE A 116 8.19 -14.27 -0.36
N GLU A 117 8.46 -15.28 0.48
CA GLU A 117 9.78 -15.85 0.67
C GLU A 117 10.29 -16.57 -0.58
N LYS A 118 9.41 -17.28 -1.30
CA LYS A 118 9.73 -17.96 -2.55
C LYS A 118 10.12 -16.97 -3.64
N TYR A 119 9.37 -15.87 -3.82
CA TYR A 119 9.76 -14.79 -4.72
C TYR A 119 11.11 -14.18 -4.34
N TYR A 120 11.39 -14.02 -3.04
CA TYR A 120 12.65 -13.46 -2.54
C TYR A 120 13.84 -14.41 -2.76
N ILE A 121 13.67 -15.70 -2.45
CA ILE A 121 14.71 -16.74 -2.58
C ILE A 121 14.96 -17.11 -4.04
N GLU A 122 13.91 -17.21 -4.89
CA GLU A 122 14.07 -17.44 -6.33
C GLU A 122 14.82 -16.28 -6.98
N GLY A 123 14.49 -15.02 -6.63
CA GLY A 123 15.26 -13.85 -7.04
C GLY A 123 16.72 -13.82 -6.55
N MET A 124 17.05 -14.53 -5.46
CA MET A 124 18.42 -14.68 -4.96
C MET A 124 19.20 -15.87 -5.55
N LYS A 125 18.52 -16.93 -6.00
CA LYS A 125 19.15 -18.10 -6.64
C LYS A 125 19.76 -17.76 -8.00
N ASP A 126 19.14 -16.85 -8.75
CA ASP A 126 19.70 -16.31 -9.99
C ASP A 126 20.98 -15.47 -9.77
N ARG A 127 21.16 -14.95 -8.55
CA ARG A 127 22.34 -14.15 -8.16
C ARG A 127 23.58 -14.98 -7.83
N LYS A 128 23.43 -16.29 -7.56
CA LYS A 128 24.53 -17.14 -7.04
C LYS A 128 25.21 -18.02 -8.11
N LYS A 129 24.75 -17.99 -9.37
CA LYS A 129 25.31 -18.78 -10.49
C LYS A 129 26.33 -18.01 -11.34
N GLY A 130 27.02 -17.03 -10.74
CA GLY A 130 28.05 -16.23 -11.38
C GLY A 130 29.20 -15.94 -10.42
N LYS A 131 29.95 -16.99 -10.07
CA LYS A 131 31.28 -16.83 -9.44
C LYS A 131 32.22 -17.79 -10.14
N ASP A 132 32.91 -17.25 -11.15
CA ASP A 132 34.29 -17.53 -11.51
C ASP A 132 34.73 -16.47 -12.53
N GLY A 133 35.71 -15.63 -12.17
CA GLY A 133 36.44 -14.81 -13.14
C GLY A 133 36.11 -13.30 -13.16
N GLN A 134 37.13 -12.56 -12.72
CA GLN A 134 37.43 -11.12 -12.80
C GLN A 134 36.69 -10.22 -13.82
N ASP A 135 36.42 -9.02 -13.32
CA ASP A 135 36.54 -7.69 -13.96
C ASP A 135 35.23 -6.93 -14.30
N GLY A 136 35.16 -5.71 -13.76
CA GLY A 136 34.35 -4.57 -14.22
C GLY A 136 32.85 -4.75 -14.50
N SER A 137 32.01 -4.53 -13.48
CA SER A 137 30.69 -3.88 -13.57
C SER A 137 29.74 -4.29 -14.73
N LYS A 138 28.96 -5.36 -14.57
CA LYS A 138 27.67 -5.52 -15.28
C LYS A 138 26.66 -6.22 -14.40
N GLU A 139 26.00 -5.46 -13.52
CA GLU A 139 24.68 -5.86 -13.02
C GLU A 139 23.74 -5.94 -14.23
N GLY A 140 23.34 -7.16 -14.59
CA GLY A 140 22.37 -7.37 -15.66
C GLY A 140 21.03 -6.81 -15.22
N HIS A 141 20.63 -5.66 -15.77
CA HIS A 141 19.30 -5.12 -15.52
C HIS A 141 18.23 -5.97 -16.22
N LEU A 142 17.03 -6.05 -15.65
CA LEU A 142 15.91 -6.81 -16.21
C LEU A 142 15.03 -5.89 -17.06
N CYS A 143 14.38 -6.46 -18.07
CA CYS A 143 13.46 -5.74 -18.93
C CYS A 143 12.17 -5.40 -18.17
N GLY A 144 11.78 -4.12 -18.17
CA GLY A 144 10.53 -3.66 -17.53
C GLY A 144 9.24 -4.21 -18.14
N THR A 145 9.31 -4.95 -19.26
CA THR A 145 8.14 -5.51 -19.97
C THR A 145 8.04 -7.03 -19.86
N CYS A 146 9.17 -7.75 -20.02
CA CYS A 146 9.18 -9.21 -20.08
C CYS A 146 10.11 -9.86 -19.04
N ALA A 147 10.75 -9.07 -18.18
CA ALA A 147 11.69 -9.51 -17.16
C ALA A 147 12.93 -10.30 -17.64
N GLU A 148 13.15 -10.45 -18.96
CA GLU A 148 14.40 -11.00 -19.50
C GLU A 148 15.57 -9.99 -19.38
N THR A 149 16.81 -10.45 -19.59
CA THR A 149 18.00 -9.59 -19.52
C THR A 149 17.90 -8.40 -20.48
N ALA A 150 17.97 -7.20 -19.93
CA ALA A 150 17.92 -5.97 -20.69
C ALA A 150 19.27 -5.67 -21.37
N LYS A 151 19.19 -5.11 -22.57
CA LYS A 151 20.35 -4.73 -23.38
C LYS A 151 20.61 -3.23 -23.35
N PHE A 152 19.57 -2.43 -23.12
CA PHE A 152 19.68 -0.97 -23.08
C PHE A 152 18.61 -0.38 -22.16
N ARG A 153 18.79 0.88 -21.76
CA ARG A 153 17.84 1.65 -20.96
C ARG A 153 17.16 2.73 -21.79
N CYS A 154 16.04 3.24 -21.30
CA CYS A 154 15.38 4.39 -21.89
C CYS A 154 16.39 5.54 -22.05
N SER A 155 16.56 6.04 -23.28
CA SER A 155 17.53 7.10 -23.58
C SER A 155 17.18 8.43 -22.95
N ARG A 156 15.89 8.64 -22.61
CA ARG A 156 15.37 9.87 -22.03
C ARG A 156 15.61 9.95 -20.53
N CYS A 157 15.03 9.02 -19.75
CA CYS A 157 15.11 9.05 -18.29
C CYS A 157 16.24 8.19 -17.71
N LYS A 158 16.74 7.19 -18.45
CA LYS A 158 17.72 6.20 -17.98
C LYS A 158 17.27 5.33 -16.78
N ASP A 159 16.00 5.43 -16.36
CA ASP A 159 15.46 4.71 -15.20
C ASP A 159 14.97 3.29 -15.51
N VAL A 160 14.48 3.04 -16.73
CA VAL A 160 13.89 1.74 -17.11
C VAL A 160 14.74 1.06 -18.18
N TRP A 161 14.89 -0.27 -18.05
CA TRP A 161 15.70 -1.12 -18.90
C TRP A 161 14.84 -2.03 -19.79
N TYR A 162 15.30 -2.31 -21.02
CA TYR A 162 14.60 -3.13 -22.01
C TYR A 162 15.54 -4.10 -22.75
N CYS A 163 15.04 -5.28 -23.10
CA CYS A 163 15.78 -6.26 -23.89
C CYS A 163 15.79 -5.93 -25.40
N ASN A 164 14.74 -5.29 -25.90
CA ASN A 164 14.55 -4.91 -27.30
C ASN A 164 13.58 -3.73 -27.43
N LYS A 165 13.56 -3.10 -28.62
CA LYS A 165 12.69 -1.95 -28.91
C LYS A 165 11.21 -2.31 -28.85
N THR A 166 10.85 -3.57 -29.14
CA THR A 166 9.46 -4.04 -29.06
C THR A 166 8.92 -4.03 -27.63
N CYS A 167 9.71 -4.42 -26.64
CA CYS A 167 9.35 -4.32 -25.22
C CYS A 167 9.25 -2.85 -24.79
N GLN A 168 10.19 -2.00 -25.20
CA GLN A 168 10.10 -0.56 -24.94
C GLN A 168 8.81 0.06 -25.50
N MET A 169 8.39 -0.31 -26.72
CA MET A 169 7.15 0.20 -27.31
C MET A 169 5.89 -0.32 -26.62
N LYS A 170 5.88 -1.58 -26.18
CA LYS A 170 4.76 -2.16 -25.40
C LYS A 170 4.61 -1.46 -24.05
N ASP A 171 5.71 -1.18 -23.37
CA ASP A 171 5.71 -0.48 -22.09
C ASP A 171 5.54 1.04 -22.26
N TRP A 172 5.74 1.60 -23.46
CA TRP A 172 5.74 3.05 -23.70
C TRP A 172 4.45 3.74 -23.24
N GLU A 173 3.29 3.10 -23.39
CA GLU A 173 2.00 3.67 -22.95
C GLU A 173 1.94 3.92 -21.44
N LEU A 174 2.62 3.07 -20.66
CA LEU A 174 2.75 3.16 -19.21
C LEU A 174 3.95 4.04 -18.84
N HIS A 175 5.12 3.73 -19.39
CA HIS A 175 6.38 4.41 -19.11
C HIS A 175 6.35 5.91 -19.40
N ARG A 176 5.71 6.35 -20.50
CA ARG A 176 5.64 7.78 -20.87
C ARG A 176 5.01 8.66 -19.79
N LYS A 177 4.18 8.10 -18.90
CA LYS A 177 3.51 8.84 -17.83
C LYS A 177 4.48 9.32 -16.76
N TYR A 178 5.62 8.64 -16.61
CA TYR A 178 6.63 8.92 -15.58
C TYR A 178 8.06 9.03 -16.15
N CYS A 179 8.21 9.08 -17.48
CA CYS A 179 9.49 9.27 -18.15
C CYS A 179 9.94 10.74 -18.09
N SER A 180 10.61 11.14 -17.01
CA SER A 180 11.24 12.46 -16.84
C SER A 180 12.61 12.51 -17.52
N VAL A 181 13.03 13.70 -17.97
CA VAL A 181 14.42 13.94 -18.47
C VAL A 181 15.35 14.14 -17.28
#